data_AF-A0A528GQL5-F1
#
_entry.id   AF-A0A528GQL5-F1
#
_cell.length_a   1.000
_cell.length_b   1.000
_cell.length_c   1.000
_cell.angle_alpha   90.00
_cell.angle_beta   90.00
_cell.angle_gamma   90.00
#
_symmetry.space_group_name_H-M   'P 1'
#
loop_
_entity.id
_entity.type
_entity.pdbx_description
1 polymer ?
#
loop_
_entity_poly.entity_id
_entity_poly.type
_entity_poly.pdbx_seq_one_letter_code
_entity_poly.pdbx_strand_id
1 'polypeptide(L)' 'DYIIRNEFVEHLADIVMRRTTLAIGGSLTMSDLKQIAVIAGRARNWGPQRMSDELDAAVAQLSDRNLMLL' A
#
# COMPACT_ATOMS: atom_id res chain seq x y z
N ASP A 1 2.03 -10.03 4.75
CA ASP A 1 1.09 -10.56 5.75
C ASP A 1 1.57 -10.30 7.19
N TYR A 2 2.78 -10.77 7.57
CA TYR A 2 3.34 -10.56 8.92
C TYR A 2 3.25 -9.10 9.41
N ILE A 3 3.78 -8.14 8.66
CA ILE A 3 3.76 -6.71 9.01
C ILE A 3 2.32 -6.21 9.26
N ILE A 4 1.36 -6.66 8.43
CA ILE A 4 -0.04 -6.22 8.52
C ILE A 4 -0.68 -6.67 9.83
N ARG A 5 -0.36 -7.87 10.30
CA ARG A 5 -0.94 -8.47 11.50
C ARG A 5 -0.26 -8.02 12.79
N ASN A 6 1.04 -7.72 12.74
CA ASN A 6 1.84 -7.54 13.94
C ASN A 6 2.24 -6.08 14.20
N GLU A 7 2.18 -5.22 13.18
CA GLU A 7 2.72 -3.86 13.30
C GLU A 7 1.66 -2.78 13.21
N PHE A 8 0.38 -3.06 13.46
CA PHE A 8 -0.69 -2.04 13.40
C PHE A 8 -0.72 -1.32 12.04
N VAL A 9 -0.86 -2.07 10.95
CA VAL A 9 -1.17 -1.51 9.63
C VAL A 9 -2.65 -1.17 9.56
N GLU A 10 -2.96 0.11 9.35
CA GLU A 10 -4.32 0.58 9.12
C GLU A 10 -4.55 1.00 7.68
N HIS A 11 -3.49 1.48 7.01
CA HIS A 11 -3.53 1.96 5.63
C HIS A 11 -2.44 1.33 4.76
N LEU A 12 -2.62 1.33 3.44
CA LEU A 12 -1.58 0.86 2.52
C LEU A 12 -0.29 1.69 2.61
N ALA A 13 -0.42 3.00 2.85
CA ALA A 13 0.70 3.91 3.04
C ALA A 13 1.60 3.51 4.22
N ASP A 14 1.06 2.88 5.27
CA ASP A 14 1.86 2.41 6.41
C ASP A 14 2.83 1.30 5.99
N ILE A 15 2.47 0.52 4.98
CA ILE A 15 3.32 -0.55 4.43
C ILE A 15 4.36 0.06 3.49
N VAL A 16 3.91 0.71 2.41
CA VAL A 16 4.77 1.08 1.29
C VAL A 16 5.66 2.28 1.58
N MET A 17 5.29 3.14 2.53
CA MET A 17 6.03 4.38 2.85
C MET A 17 6.77 4.34 4.19
N ARG A 18 6.34 3.53 5.16
CA ARG A 18 6.87 3.58 6.54
C ARG A 18 7.56 2.30 7.00
N ARG A 19 7.09 1.13 6.55
CA ARG A 19 7.57 -0.19 7.01
C ARG A 19 8.35 -0.96 5.96
N THR A 20 8.49 -0.40 4.76
CA THR A 20 9.30 -0.96 3.67
C THR A 20 10.07 0.14 2.96
N THR A 21 11.16 -0.22 2.28
CA THR A 21 11.94 0.69 1.44
C THR A 21 11.46 0.71 -0.02
N LEU A 22 10.33 0.05 -0.33
CA LEU A 22 9.85 -0.16 -1.69
C LEU A 22 9.57 1.16 -2.43
N ALA A 23 8.94 2.13 -1.75
CA ALA A 23 8.66 3.44 -2.34
C ALA A 23 9.94 4.26 -2.57
N ILE A 24 10.93 4.17 -1.67
CA ILE A 24 12.19 4.93 -1.78
C ILE A 24 13.13 4.31 -2.84
N GLY A 25 13.05 3.00 -3.03
CA GLY A 25 13.85 2.28 -4.03
C GLY A 25 13.46 2.58 -5.48
N GLY A 26 12.39 3.35 -5.72
CA GLY A 26 11.96 3.77 -7.06
C GLY A 26 11.43 2.64 -7.94
N SER A 27 11.23 1.44 -7.40
CA SER A 27 10.76 0.27 -8.15
C SER A 27 9.28 -0.03 -7.93
N LEU A 28 8.57 0.82 -7.19
CA LEU A 28 7.17 0.58 -6.84
C LEU A 28 6.25 0.95 -8.01
N THR A 29 5.60 -0.06 -8.59
CA THR A 29 4.62 0.11 -9.66
C THR A 29 3.18 0.01 -9.14
N MET A 30 2.21 0.42 -9.97
CA MET A 30 0.77 0.22 -9.66
C MET A 30 0.40 -1.26 -9.53
N SER A 31 1.09 -2.16 -10.23
CA SER A 31 0.86 -3.60 -10.12
C SER A 31 1.26 -4.11 -8.73
N ASP A 32 2.44 -3.69 -8.26
CA ASP A 32 2.94 -4.06 -6.93
C ASP A 32 2.00 -3.55 -5.83
N LEU A 33 1.55 -2.30 -5.95
CA LEU A 33 0.62 -1.70 -5.00
C LEU A 33 -0.71 -2.47 -4.93
N LYS A 34 -1.25 -2.90 -6.08
CA LYS A 34 -2.46 -3.74 -6.13
C LYS A 34 -2.23 -5.10 -5.47
N GLN A 35 -1.08 -5.74 -5.67
CA GLN A 35 -0.78 -7.00 -5.01
C GLN A 35 -0.69 -6.85 -3.49
N ILE A 36 -0.04 -5.79 -3.01
CA ILE A 36 0.02 -5.46 -1.57
C ILE A 36 -1.39 -5.22 -1.03
N ALA A 37 -2.24 -4.51 -1.77
CA ALA A 37 -3.65 -4.26 -1.41
C ALA A 37 -4.46 -5.55 -1.23
N VAL A 38 -4.26 -6.55 -2.08
CA VAL A 38 -4.92 -7.86 -1.94
C VAL A 38 -4.48 -8.56 -0.66
N ILE A 39 -3.18 -8.56 -0.34
CA ILE A 39 -2.65 -9.19 0.87
C ILE A 39 -3.15 -8.45 2.13
N ALA A 40 -3.09 -7.11 2.13
CA ALA A 40 -3.57 -6.27 3.22
C ALA A 40 -5.08 -6.44 3.44
N GLY A 41 -5.86 -6.40 2.37
CA GLY A 41 -7.31 -6.55 2.43
C GLY A 41 -7.74 -7.91 2.95
N ARG A 42 -7.07 -9.00 2.56
CA ARG A 42 -7.33 -10.33 3.14
C ARG A 42 -6.98 -10.40 4.62
N ALA A 43 -5.84 -9.84 5.02
CA ALA A 43 -5.39 -9.88 6.42
C ALA A 43 -6.27 -9.02 7.36
N ARG A 44 -6.84 -7.92 6.85
CA ARG A 44 -7.67 -6.95 7.60
C ARG A 44 -9.17 -7.08 7.33
N ASN A 45 -9.58 -8.04 6.49
CA ASN A 45 -10.96 -8.24 6.05
C ASN A 45 -11.59 -6.98 5.42
N TRP A 46 -10.85 -6.29 4.54
CA TRP A 46 -11.37 -5.13 3.81
C TRP A 46 -12.34 -5.55 2.71
N GLY A 47 -13.46 -4.82 2.61
CA GLY A 47 -14.36 -4.91 1.48
C GLY A 47 -13.80 -4.26 0.20
N PRO A 48 -14.41 -4.50 -0.97
CA PRO A 48 -13.94 -3.98 -2.26
C PRO A 48 -13.84 -2.45 -2.30
N GLN A 49 -14.85 -1.75 -1.74
CA GLN A 49 -14.83 -0.29 -1.68
C GLN A 49 -13.63 0.22 -0.87
N ARG A 50 -13.43 -0.33 0.34
CA ARG A 50 -12.30 0.05 1.19
C ARG A 50 -10.96 -0.21 0.50
N MET A 51 -10.84 -1.32 -0.24
CA MET A 51 -9.63 -1.62 -1.00
C MET A 51 -9.36 -0.59 -2.10
N SER A 52 -10.41 -0.11 -2.79
CA SER A 52 -10.29 0.98 -3.77
C SER A 52 -9.85 2.28 -3.10
N ASP A 53 -10.51 2.66 -2.00
CA ASP A 53 -10.21 3.91 -1.29
C ASP A 53 -8.75 3.93 -0.79
N GLU A 54 -8.25 2.80 -0.30
CA GLU A 54 -6.86 2.65 0.14
C GLU A 54 -5.86 2.74 -1.02
N LEU A 55 -6.20 2.17 -2.18
CA LEU A 55 -5.37 2.26 -3.38
C LEU A 55 -5.28 3.72 -3.85
N ASP A 56 -6.42 4.39 -3.97
CA ASP A 56 -6.48 5.79 -4.43
C ASP A 56 -5.71 6.71 -3.48
N ALA A 57 -5.89 6.53 -2.16
CA ALA A 57 -5.16 7.28 -1.15
C ALA A 57 -3.64 7.04 -1.21
N ALA A 58 -3.20 5.79 -1.39
CA ALA A 58 -1.79 5.45 -1.50
C ALA A 58 -1.16 6.02 -2.78
N VAL A 59 -1.85 5.91 -3.93
CA VAL A 59 -1.39 6.48 -5.21
C VAL A 59 -1.24 8.00 -5.09
N ALA A 60 -2.22 8.69 -4.50
CA ALA A 60 -2.14 10.14 -4.29
C ALA A 60 -0.90 10.54 -3.47
N GLN A 61 -0.62 9.85 -2.36
CA GLN A 61 0.54 10.14 -1.50
C GLN A 61 1.88 9.81 -2.16
N LEU A 62 1.95 8.72 -2.92
CA LEU A 62 3.18 8.33 -3.62
C LEU A 62 3.47 9.26 -4.81
N SER A 63 2.43 9.71 -5.51
CA SER A 63 2.54 10.63 -6.65
C SER A 63 2.97 12.02 -6.18
N ASP A 64 2.40 12.53 -5.08
CA ASP A 64 2.81 13.79 -4.44
C ASP A 64 4.31 13.82 -4.11
N ARG A 65 4.90 12.66 -3.82
CA ARG A 65 6.32 12.52 -3.46
C ARG A 65 7.21 12.00 -4.61
N ASN A 66 6.67 11.82 -5.82
CA ASN A 66 7.36 11.23 -6.97
C ASN A 66 8.01 9.85 -6.69
N LEU A 67 7.37 9.05 -5.83
CA LEU A 67 7.86 7.73 -5.39
C LEU A 67 7.25 6.56 -6.18
N MET A 68 6.46 6.86 -7.21
CA MET A 68 5.74 5.85 -7.99
C MET A 68 6.06 5.96 -9.47
N LEU A 69 6.25 4.80 -10.09
CA LEU A 69 6.30 4.66 -11.54
C LEU A 69 4.87 4.47 -12.05
N LEU A 70 4.38 5.45 -12.81
CA LEU A 70 3.06 5.45 -13.44
C LEU A 70 3.02 4.54 -14.67
#